data_AF-A0A5K4EEP2-F1
#
_entry.id   AF-A0A5K4EEP2-F1
#
_cell.length_a   1.000
_cell.length_b   1.000
_cell.length_c   1.000
_cell.angle_alpha   90.00
_cell.angle_beta   90.00
_cell.angle_gamma   90.00
#
_symmetry.space_group_name_H-M   'P 1'
#
loop_
_entity.id
_entity.type
_entity.pdbx_description
1 polymer ?
#
loop_
_entity_poly.entity_id
_entity_poly.type
_entity_poly.pdbx_seq_one_letter_code
_entity_poly.pdbx_strand_id
1 'polypeptide(L)'
;MNILPKKRWHVLKKENIARVRSDEAKYEEERRKIELKAQLADQEARIDYLRRQKSNLTSGSGSDGFQITLTKDSVLDVSQGNAEYESEKKIEQEKKEKTVGILTYLGQTVLDAAGEKPWYDVHPRTHQHHESERKKNKEELEIKKKTLADPLTEMKKVEEMFKRSKELKRQSEAAELERASACIHAMPNLFPDDIMVPKCPYKEVCLGLVLLCCF
;
A
#
# COMPACT_ATOMS: atom_id res chain seq x y z
N MET A 1 -47.32 -7.96 4.87
CA MET A 1 -46.87 -9.22 5.50
C MET A 1 -45.46 -9.55 5.00
N ASN A 2 -44.46 -9.72 5.88
CA ASN A 2 -43.10 -10.09 5.42
C ASN A 2 -43.04 -11.60 5.12
N ILE A 3 -42.80 -11.96 3.86
CA ILE A 3 -42.73 -13.35 3.38
C ILE A 3 -41.30 -13.90 3.32
N LEU A 4 -40.29 -13.03 3.47
CA LEU A 4 -38.88 -13.38 3.29
C LEU A 4 -38.44 -14.46 4.29
N PRO A 5 -38.76 -14.40 5.60
CA PRO A 5 -38.29 -15.39 6.57
C PRO A 5 -38.74 -16.82 6.28
N LYS A 6 -39.79 -17.00 5.47
CA LYS A 6 -40.31 -18.31 5.03
C LYS A 6 -39.54 -18.89 3.84
N LYS A 7 -38.66 -18.11 3.21
CA LYS A 7 -37.88 -18.55 2.05
C LYS A 7 -36.60 -19.24 2.51
N ARG A 8 -36.30 -20.39 1.89
CA ARG A 8 -35.11 -21.20 2.16
C ARG A 8 -33.78 -20.46 1.89
N TRP A 9 -33.78 -19.49 0.98
CA TRP A 9 -32.59 -18.74 0.58
C TRP A 9 -32.37 -17.46 1.41
N HIS A 10 -33.22 -17.20 2.41
CA HIS A 10 -33.09 -15.99 3.23
C HIS A 10 -31.76 -15.97 3.98
N VAL A 11 -30.92 -14.97 3.72
CA VAL A 11 -29.55 -14.86 4.26
C VAL A 11 -29.54 -14.91 5.79
N LEU A 12 -30.43 -14.17 6.45
CA LEU A 12 -30.50 -14.13 7.93
C LEU A 12 -31.14 -15.37 8.58
N LYS A 13 -31.56 -16.38 7.81
CA LYS A 13 -32.08 -17.61 8.40
C LYS A 13 -30.94 -18.30 9.16
N LYS A 14 -31.17 -18.70 10.40
CA LYS A 14 -30.14 -19.29 11.28
C LYS A 14 -29.37 -20.44 10.60
N GLU A 15 -30.06 -21.29 9.86
CA GLU A 15 -29.48 -22.39 9.09
C GLU A 15 -28.50 -21.92 8.00
N ASN A 16 -28.83 -20.85 7.28
CA ASN A 16 -27.98 -20.31 6.22
C ASN A 16 -26.74 -19.64 6.79
N ILE A 17 -26.91 -18.88 7.89
CA ILE A 17 -25.78 -18.30 8.62
C ILE A 17 -24.85 -19.41 9.14
N ALA A 18 -25.40 -20.50 9.69
CA ALA A 18 -24.62 -21.63 10.18
C ALA A 18 -23.83 -22.32 9.06
N ARG A 19 -24.44 -22.50 7.88
CA ARG A 19 -23.74 -23.05 6.70
C ARG A 19 -22.57 -22.17 6.26
N VAL A 20 -22.80 -20.86 6.14
CA VAL A 20 -21.74 -19.91 5.79
C VAL A 20 -20.59 -19.96 6.80
N ARG A 21 -20.90 -19.97 8.10
CA ARG A 21 -19.87 -20.11 9.14
C ARG A 21 -19.09 -21.42 9.05
N SER A 22 -19.76 -22.52 8.73
CA SER A 22 -19.10 -23.82 8.55
C SER A 22 -18.15 -23.80 7.35
N ASP A 23 -18.56 -23.17 6.25
CA ASP A 23 -17.74 -23.04 5.04
C ASP A 23 -16.54 -22.11 5.30
N GLU A 24 -16.75 -20.97 5.97
CA GLU A 24 -15.69 -20.05 6.39
C GLU A 24 -14.69 -20.72 7.34
N ALA A 25 -15.18 -21.48 8.33
CA ALA A 25 -14.33 -22.21 9.28
C ALA A 25 -13.49 -23.27 8.57
N LYS A 26 -14.09 -24.03 7.64
CA LYS A 26 -13.37 -25.04 6.84
C LYS A 26 -12.27 -24.40 5.99
N TYR A 27 -12.58 -23.27 5.36
CA TYR A 27 -11.60 -22.52 4.56
C TYR A 27 -10.43 -22.03 5.42
N GLU A 28 -10.71 -21.51 6.61
CA GLU A 28 -9.69 -21.07 7.56
C GLU A 28 -8.80 -22.23 8.05
N GLU A 29 -9.36 -23.41 8.33
CA GLU A 29 -8.58 -24.60 8.67
C GLU A 29 -7.68 -25.06 7.53
N GLU A 30 -8.17 -25.06 6.28
CA GLU A 30 -7.37 -25.40 5.10
C GLU A 30 -6.23 -24.41 4.90
N ARG A 31 -6.48 -23.11 5.07
CA ARG A 31 -5.43 -22.08 5.01
C ARG A 31 -4.35 -22.29 6.06
N ARG A 32 -4.73 -22.57 7.32
CA ARG A 32 -3.79 -22.88 8.40
C ARG A 32 -2.95 -24.11 8.09
N LYS A 33 -3.55 -25.17 7.53
CA LYS A 33 -2.82 -26.37 7.12
C LYS A 33 -1.80 -26.07 6.02
N ILE A 34 -2.16 -25.23 5.05
CA ILE A 34 -1.24 -24.80 3.98
C ILE A 34 -0.08 -24.00 4.56
N GLU A 35 -0.36 -23.05 5.45
CA GLU A 35 0.67 -22.24 6.11
C GLU A 35 1.63 -23.11 6.94
N LEU A 36 1.10 -24.02 7.76
CA LEU A 36 1.92 -24.96 8.52
C LEU A 36 2.78 -25.83 7.60
N LYS A 37 2.23 -26.29 6.47
CA LYS A 37 2.98 -27.07 5.48
C LYS A 37 4.08 -26.24 4.82
N ALA A 38 3.83 -24.96 4.52
CA ALA A 38 4.83 -24.05 3.98
C ALA A 38 5.97 -23.81 4.99
N GLN A 39 5.64 -23.55 6.25
CA GLN A 39 6.63 -23.38 7.32
C GLN A 39 7.49 -24.63 7.53
N LEU A 40 6.87 -25.83 7.50
CA LEU A 40 7.61 -27.09 7.57
C LEU A 40 8.56 -27.24 6.38
N ALA A 41 8.09 -26.96 5.17
CA ALA A 41 8.91 -27.03 3.96
C ALA A 41 10.10 -26.05 4.01
N ASP A 42 9.91 -24.83 4.54
CA ASP A 42 10.99 -23.86 4.73
C ASP A 42 12.03 -24.34 5.76
N GLN A 43 11.57 -24.95 6.86
CA GLN A 43 12.46 -25.55 7.86
C GLN A 43 13.26 -26.70 7.26
N GLU A 44 12.61 -27.61 6.53
CA GLU A 44 13.24 -28.74 5.86
C GLU A 44 14.27 -28.27 4.81
N ALA A 45 13.90 -27.31 3.96
CA ALA A 45 14.81 -26.73 2.96
C ALA A 45 16.04 -26.09 3.60
N ARG A 46 15.86 -25.38 4.74
CA ARG A 46 16.97 -24.79 5.50
C ARG A 46 17.89 -25.86 6.09
N ILE A 47 17.33 -26.92 6.66
CA ILE A 47 18.11 -28.04 7.21
C ILE A 47 18.88 -28.75 6.10
N ASP A 48 18.23 -29.01 4.96
CA ASP A 48 18.87 -29.66 3.82
C ASP A 48 19.97 -28.82 3.21
N TYR A 49 19.79 -27.50 3.12
CA TYR A 49 20.85 -26.57 2.72
C TYR A 49 22.08 -26.69 3.64
N LEU A 50 21.89 -26.66 4.96
CA LEU A 50 22.97 -26.80 5.93
C LEU A 50 23.65 -28.19 5.84
N ARG A 51 22.88 -29.26 5.64
CA ARG A 51 23.41 -30.62 5.44
C ARG A 51 24.29 -30.69 4.18
N ARG A 52 23.83 -30.13 3.06
CA ARG A 52 24.59 -30.07 1.80
C ARG A 52 25.86 -29.23 1.92
N GLN A 53 25.79 -28.09 2.62
CA GLN A 53 26.95 -27.27 2.90
C GLN A 53 27.97 -28.04 3.74
N LYS A 54 27.53 -28.75 4.78
CA LYS A 54 28.40 -29.62 5.59
C LYS A 54 29.02 -30.74 4.76
N SER A 55 28.25 -31.46 3.94
CA SER A 55 28.77 -32.55 3.11
C SER A 55 29.81 -32.07 2.09
N ASN A 56 29.62 -30.88 1.52
CA ASN A 56 30.58 -30.27 0.61
C ASN A 56 31.88 -29.89 1.32
N LEU A 57 31.80 -29.41 2.57
CA LEU A 57 32.98 -29.12 3.40
C LEU A 57 33.74 -30.42 3.79
N THR A 58 33.04 -31.49 4.15
CA THR A 58 33.67 -32.74 4.57
C THR A 58 34.29 -33.53 3.41
N SER A 59 33.88 -33.28 2.17
CA SER A 59 34.44 -33.96 0.99
C SER A 59 35.74 -33.33 0.48
N GLY A 60 36.18 -32.19 1.04
CA GLY A 60 37.36 -31.45 0.59
C GLY A 60 38.49 -31.30 1.61
N SER A 61 38.34 -31.75 2.86
CA SER A 61 39.41 -31.64 3.86
C SER A 61 39.25 -32.70 4.95
N GLY A 62 40.19 -33.64 5.01
CA GLY A 62 40.33 -34.53 6.15
C GLY A 62 40.92 -33.75 7.32
N SER A 63 40.11 -33.47 8.35
CA SER A 63 40.58 -33.21 9.71
C SER A 63 39.40 -33.13 10.70
N ASP A 64 39.45 -34.01 11.69
CA ASP A 64 38.99 -33.86 13.08
C ASP A 64 37.54 -33.42 13.37
N GLY A 65 36.68 -34.41 13.58
CA GLY A 65 36.30 -34.73 14.96
C GLY A 65 35.45 -33.75 15.78
N PHE A 66 34.75 -32.76 15.23
CA PHE A 66 33.72 -32.04 16.02
C PHE A 66 32.38 -32.79 15.99
N GLN A 67 32.32 -33.91 16.72
CA GLN A 67 31.07 -34.50 17.15
C GLN A 67 30.41 -33.55 18.15
N ILE A 68 29.48 -32.71 17.66
CA ILE A 68 28.44 -32.14 18.53
C ILE A 68 27.62 -33.32 19.01
N THR A 69 28.01 -33.86 20.15
CA THR A 69 27.15 -34.67 20.99
C THR A 69 25.98 -33.76 21.35
N LEU A 70 24.88 -33.93 20.59
CA LEU A 70 23.55 -33.49 20.98
C LEU A 70 23.20 -34.31 22.22
N THR A 71 23.72 -33.87 23.38
CA THR A 71 23.48 -34.44 24.69
C THR A 71 21.98 -34.31 24.96
N LYS A 72 21.30 -35.45 24.82
CA LYS A 72 19.90 -35.65 25.17
C LYS A 72 19.66 -35.64 26.69
N ASP A 73 20.67 -35.23 27.47
CA ASP A 73 20.71 -35.23 28.93
C ASP A 73 20.74 -33.80 29.53
N SER A 74 20.57 -32.73 28.75
CA SER A 74 20.37 -31.38 29.29
C SER A 74 18.90 -31.09 29.67
N VAL A 75 18.12 -32.14 29.94
CA VAL A 75 16.68 -32.04 30.29
C VAL A 75 16.47 -31.90 31.80
N LEU A 76 17.53 -31.93 32.61
CA LEU A 76 17.42 -31.73 34.05
C LEU A 76 18.46 -30.67 34.48
N ASP A 77 17.93 -29.53 34.90
CA ASP A 77 18.60 -28.48 35.65
C ASP A 77 19.36 -27.39 34.89
N VAL A 78 18.62 -26.61 34.09
CA VAL A 78 18.83 -25.15 34.02
C VAL A 78 17.63 -24.50 34.70
N SER A 79 17.39 -24.87 35.96
CA SER A 79 16.34 -24.29 36.80
C SER A 79 16.86 -23.08 37.57
N GLN A 80 17.56 -22.19 36.87
CA GLN A 80 17.76 -20.82 37.33
C GLN A 80 17.73 -19.93 36.10
N GLY A 81 16.51 -19.69 35.61
CA GLY A 81 16.28 -18.72 34.54
C GLY A 81 16.91 -17.38 34.92
N ASN A 82 17.53 -16.71 33.96
CA ASN A 82 18.12 -15.40 34.19
C ASN A 82 17.01 -14.50 34.76
N ALA A 83 17.14 -14.06 36.02
CA ALA A 83 16.05 -13.39 36.74
C ALA A 83 15.56 -12.14 36.00
N GLU A 84 16.46 -11.49 35.27
CA GLU A 84 16.16 -10.37 34.38
C GLU A 84 15.20 -10.78 33.26
N TYR A 85 15.41 -11.93 32.62
CA TYR A 85 14.58 -12.42 31.51
C TYR A 85 13.13 -12.72 31.94
N GLU A 86 12.94 -13.30 33.13
CA GLU A 86 11.60 -13.56 33.65
C GLU A 86 10.87 -12.26 34.01
N SER A 87 11.62 -11.27 34.53
CA SER A 87 11.07 -9.94 34.82
C SER A 87 10.68 -9.18 33.55
N GLU A 88 11.48 -9.27 32.48
CA GLU A 88 11.18 -8.67 31.18
C GLU A 88 9.95 -9.30 30.54
N LYS A 89 9.84 -10.63 30.59
CA LYS A 89 8.67 -11.36 30.07
C LYS A 89 7.39 -10.95 30.80
N LYS A 90 7.46 -10.74 32.12
CA LYS A 90 6.32 -10.26 32.91
C LYS A 90 5.94 -8.83 32.54
N ILE A 91 6.92 -7.93 32.38
CA ILE A 91 6.68 -6.55 31.94
C ILE A 91 6.06 -6.53 30.52
N GLU A 92 6.54 -7.40 29.62
CA GLU A 92 6.00 -7.51 28.27
C GLU A 92 4.57 -8.04 28.25
N GLN A 93 4.28 -9.05 29.09
CA GLN A 93 2.93 -9.56 29.27
C GLN A 93 1.99 -8.47 29.80
N GLU A 94 2.41 -7.73 30.83
CA GLU A 94 1.64 -6.61 31.36
C GLU A 94 1.42 -5.51 30.31
N LYS A 95 2.42 -5.20 29.46
CA LYS A 95 2.25 -4.25 28.35
C LYS A 95 1.21 -4.74 27.33
N LYS A 96 1.23 -6.03 26.98
CA LYS A 96 0.25 -6.64 26.07
C LYS A 96 -1.15 -6.58 26.68
N GLU A 97 -1.30 -6.98 27.93
CA GLU A 97 -2.58 -6.94 28.65
C GLU A 97 -3.09 -5.50 28.83
N LYS A 98 -2.21 -4.53 29.06
CA LYS A 98 -2.55 -3.09 29.07
C LYS A 98 -3.04 -2.60 27.72
N THR A 99 -2.37 -3.00 26.64
CA THR A 99 -2.70 -2.58 25.28
C THR A 99 -4.06 -3.15 24.85
N VAL A 100 -4.33 -4.39 25.23
CA VAL A 100 -5.62 -5.05 24.97
C VAL A 100 -6.72 -4.53 25.91
N GLY A 101 -6.36 -3.88 27.02
CA GLY A 101 -7.30 -3.35 28.02
C GLY A 101 -7.78 -4.39 29.04
N ILE A 102 -7.08 -5.51 29.17
CA ILE A 102 -7.34 -6.57 30.17
C ILE A 102 -6.76 -6.15 31.53
N LEU A 103 -5.55 -5.57 31.51
CA LEU A 103 -4.89 -5.05 32.69
C LEU A 103 -4.97 -3.52 32.67
N THR A 104 -5.94 -2.96 33.40
CA THR A 104 -6.08 -1.52 33.60
C THR A 104 -5.86 -1.19 35.07
N TYR A 105 -4.80 -0.43 35.37
CA TYR A 105 -4.56 0.03 36.74
C TYR A 105 -5.52 1.15 37.12
N LEU A 106 -5.95 1.16 38.38
CA LEU A 106 -6.78 2.21 38.94
C LEU A 106 -6.05 3.56 38.81
N GLY A 107 -6.67 4.54 38.14
CA GLY A 107 -6.07 5.85 37.86
C GLY A 107 -5.29 5.94 36.54
N GLN A 108 -5.20 4.87 35.73
CA GLN A 108 -4.83 4.95 34.31
C GLN A 108 -6.10 4.98 33.48
N THR A 109 -6.77 6.12 33.45
CA THR A 109 -7.81 6.31 32.44
C THR A 109 -7.15 6.60 31.09
N VAL A 110 -7.82 6.25 29.99
CA VAL A 110 -7.36 6.58 28.63
C VAL A 110 -7.10 8.08 28.48
N LEU A 111 -7.82 8.91 29.24
CA LEU A 111 -7.68 10.35 29.26
C LEU A 111 -6.35 10.80 29.91
N ASP A 112 -5.95 10.15 31.02
CA ASP A 112 -4.69 10.47 31.70
C ASP A 112 -3.47 10.07 30.87
N ALA A 113 -3.54 8.94 30.15
CA ALA A 113 -2.47 8.51 29.24
C ALA A 113 -2.33 9.44 28.02
N ALA A 114 -3.43 10.02 27.54
CA ALA A 114 -3.43 11.03 26.50
C ALA A 114 -3.04 12.43 27.01
N GLY A 115 -2.92 12.61 28.33
CA GLY A 115 -2.71 13.91 28.96
C GLY A 115 -3.90 14.86 28.83
N GLU A 116 -5.07 14.34 28.45
CA GLU A 116 -6.28 15.14 28.28
C GLU A 116 -7.04 15.23 29.60
N LYS A 117 -7.28 16.46 30.04
CA LYS A 117 -8.11 16.71 31.22
C LYS A 117 -9.57 16.36 30.92
N PRO A 118 -10.28 15.69 31.84
CA PRO A 118 -11.70 15.45 31.69
C PRO A 118 -12.48 16.77 31.67
N TRP A 119 -13.63 16.78 30.99
CA TRP A 119 -14.41 18.01 30.72
C TRP A 119 -14.78 18.83 31.96
N TYR A 120 -14.91 18.18 33.13
CA TYR A 120 -15.26 18.82 34.41
C TYR A 120 -14.07 19.46 35.14
N ASP A 121 -12.83 19.07 34.81
CA ASP A 121 -11.60 19.67 35.37
C ASP A 121 -11.12 20.87 34.54
N VAL A 122 -11.69 21.05 33.34
CA VAL A 122 -11.37 22.16 32.43
C VAL A 122 -12.26 23.35 32.74
N HIS A 123 -11.66 24.55 32.85
CA HIS A 123 -12.41 25.78 33.07
C HIS A 123 -13.43 26.03 31.92
N PRO A 124 -14.68 26.48 32.19
CA PRO A 124 -15.74 26.59 31.18
C PRO A 124 -15.35 27.42 29.95
N ARG A 125 -14.54 28.46 30.12
CA ARG A 125 -14.06 29.32 29.02
C ARG A 125 -13.14 28.57 28.05
N THR A 126 -12.27 27.70 28.57
CA THR A 126 -11.38 26.85 27.76
C THR A 126 -12.17 25.77 27.05
N HIS A 127 -13.18 25.18 27.71
CA HIS A 127 -14.08 24.21 27.09
C HIS A 127 -14.84 24.81 25.90
N GLN A 128 -15.37 26.03 26.02
CA GLN A 128 -16.04 26.73 24.93
C GLN A 128 -15.12 26.99 23.73
N HIS A 129 -13.87 27.40 23.98
CA HIS A 129 -12.88 27.60 22.91
C HIS A 129 -12.59 26.27 22.20
N HIS A 130 -12.33 25.20 22.95
CA HIS A 130 -12.07 23.87 22.40
C HIS A 130 -13.28 23.33 21.61
N GLU A 131 -14.50 23.55 22.10
CA GLU A 131 -15.71 23.17 21.38
C GLU A 131 -15.88 23.95 20.05
N SER A 132 -15.53 25.24 20.05
CA SER A 132 -15.56 26.06 18.83
C SER A 132 -14.55 25.58 17.79
N GLU A 133 -13.34 25.22 18.22
CA GLU A 133 -12.30 24.67 17.35
C GLU A 133 -12.71 23.29 16.79
N ARG A 134 -13.31 22.43 17.62
CA ARG A 134 -13.86 21.14 17.18
C ARG A 134 -14.95 21.32 16.12
N LYS A 135 -15.81 22.33 16.28
CA LYS A 135 -16.87 22.66 15.30
C LYS A 135 -16.28 23.13 13.97
N LYS A 136 -15.28 24.02 13.99
CA LYS A 136 -14.58 24.48 12.78
C LYS A 136 -13.91 23.33 12.02
N ASN A 137 -13.19 22.47 12.74
CA ASN A 137 -12.54 21.30 12.13
C ASN A 137 -13.59 20.35 11.51
N LYS A 138 -14.70 20.11 12.22
CA LYS A 138 -15.82 19.32 11.67
C LYS A 138 -16.39 19.94 10.40
N GLU A 139 -16.58 21.25 10.36
CA GLU A 139 -17.07 21.95 9.17
C GLU A 139 -16.08 21.85 8.00
N GLU A 140 -14.78 22.01 8.25
CA GLU A 140 -13.74 21.84 7.25
C GLU A 140 -13.74 20.41 6.68
N LEU A 141 -13.87 19.40 7.53
CA LEU A 141 -13.98 17.99 7.11
C LEU A 141 -15.23 17.75 6.27
N GLU A 142 -16.37 18.34 6.64
CA GLU A 142 -17.61 18.23 5.86
C GLU A 142 -17.48 18.94 4.51
N ILE A 143 -16.80 20.07 4.43
CA ILE A 143 -16.49 20.74 3.14
C ILE A 143 -15.63 19.81 2.27
N LYS A 144 -14.57 19.21 2.83
CA LYS A 144 -13.72 18.25 2.11
C LYS A 144 -14.49 17.02 1.63
N LYS A 145 -15.41 16.49 2.44
CA LYS A 145 -16.27 15.38 2.01
C LYS A 145 -17.19 15.79 0.87
N LYS A 146 -17.79 16.99 0.94
CA LYS A 146 -18.67 17.51 -0.10
C LYS A 146 -17.91 17.73 -1.41
N THR A 147 -16.70 18.29 -1.37
CA THR A 147 -15.89 18.49 -2.58
C THR A 147 -15.44 17.18 -3.21
N LEU A 148 -15.10 16.18 -2.39
CA LEU A 148 -14.76 14.83 -2.87
C LEU A 148 -15.98 14.09 -3.43
N ALA A 149 -17.17 14.29 -2.86
CA ALA A 149 -18.42 13.69 -3.32
C ALA A 149 -19.06 14.45 -4.50
N ASP A 150 -18.47 15.56 -4.94
CA ASP A 150 -18.96 16.33 -6.08
C ASP A 150 -18.45 15.74 -7.40
N PRO A 151 -19.33 15.20 -8.27
CA PRO A 151 -18.93 14.63 -9.56
C PRO A 151 -18.27 15.67 -10.48
N LEU A 152 -18.56 16.96 -10.32
CA LEU A 152 -17.95 17.99 -11.15
C LEU A 152 -16.44 18.14 -10.88
N THR A 153 -15.99 17.86 -9.66
CA THR A 153 -14.57 17.86 -9.29
C THR A 153 -13.84 16.72 -9.99
N GLU A 154 -14.46 15.53 -10.06
CA GLU A 154 -13.92 14.39 -10.79
C GLU A 154 -13.85 14.66 -12.30
N MET A 155 -14.90 15.24 -12.88
CA MET A 155 -14.92 15.62 -14.31
C MET A 155 -13.81 16.62 -14.65
N LYS A 156 -13.60 17.65 -13.82
CA LYS A 156 -12.50 18.61 -14.00
C LYS A 156 -11.13 17.92 -13.94
N LYS A 157 -10.93 16.99 -13.01
CA LYS A 157 -9.69 16.22 -12.92
C LYS A 157 -9.44 15.39 -14.17
N VAL A 158 -10.48 14.76 -14.72
CA VAL A 158 -10.40 13.99 -15.96
C VAL A 158 -10.04 14.90 -17.14
N GLU A 159 -10.64 16.09 -17.24
CA GLU A 159 -10.32 17.08 -18.27
C GLU A 159 -8.84 17.50 -18.21
N GLU A 160 -8.32 17.77 -17.01
CA GLU A 160 -6.91 18.12 -16.82
C GLU A 160 -5.96 16.97 -17.17
N MET A 161 -6.35 15.72 -16.88
CA MET A 161 -5.60 14.53 -17.31
C MET A 161 -5.52 14.43 -18.83
N PHE A 162 -6.62 14.67 -19.54
CA PHE A 162 -6.64 14.68 -21.02
C PHE A 162 -5.79 15.81 -21.60
N LYS A 163 -5.85 17.02 -21.03
CA LYS A 163 -4.99 18.15 -21.44
C LYS A 163 -3.51 17.81 -21.25
N ARG A 164 -3.15 17.22 -20.11
CA ARG A 164 -1.77 16.78 -19.84
C ARG A 164 -1.30 15.71 -20.80
N SER A 165 -2.16 14.73 -21.11
CA SER A 165 -1.82 13.67 -22.08
C SER A 165 -1.63 14.22 -23.49
N LYS A 166 -2.44 15.21 -23.89
CA LYS A 166 -2.30 15.88 -25.19
C LYS A 166 -0.99 16.66 -25.27
N GLU A 167 -0.62 17.38 -24.22
CA GLU A 167 0.64 18.11 -24.19
C GLU A 167 1.86 17.18 -24.18
N LEU A 168 1.80 16.07 -23.44
CA LEU A 168 2.87 15.08 -23.44
C LEU A 168 3.09 14.47 -24.84
N LYS A 169 2.00 14.19 -25.57
CA LYS A 169 2.07 13.72 -26.96
C LYS A 169 2.70 14.78 -27.88
N ARG A 170 2.31 16.04 -27.71
CA ARG A 170 2.90 17.16 -28.47
C ARG A 170 4.39 17.32 -28.17
N GLN A 171 4.80 17.12 -26.92
CA GLN A 171 6.20 17.15 -26.50
C GLN A 171 6.99 15.94 -27.05
N SER A 172 6.41 14.73 -27.07
CA SER A 172 7.08 13.58 -27.66
C SER A 172 7.25 13.73 -29.16
N GLU A 173 6.22 14.20 -29.87
CA GLU A 173 6.28 14.51 -31.30
C GLU A 173 7.31 15.61 -31.59
N ALA A 174 7.35 16.69 -30.78
CA ALA A 174 8.34 17.74 -30.91
C ALA A 174 9.77 17.23 -30.66
N ALA A 175 9.97 16.40 -29.64
CA ALA A 175 11.27 15.79 -29.34
C ALA A 175 11.69 14.79 -30.44
N GLU A 176 10.76 14.08 -31.07
CA GLU A 176 11.04 13.23 -32.23
C GLU A 176 11.44 14.06 -33.45
N LEU A 177 10.75 15.18 -33.72
CA LEU A 177 11.14 16.12 -34.77
C LEU A 177 12.50 16.75 -34.51
N GLU A 178 12.80 17.12 -33.25
CA GLU A 178 14.10 17.65 -32.85
C GLU A 178 15.20 16.59 -33.02
N ARG A 179 14.96 15.34 -32.62
CA ARG A 179 15.91 14.23 -32.87
C ARG A 179 16.11 13.96 -34.36
N ALA A 180 15.04 14.00 -35.15
CA ALA A 180 15.12 13.82 -36.59
C ALA A 180 15.93 14.96 -37.23
N SER A 181 15.66 16.21 -36.85
CA SER A 181 16.42 17.39 -37.28
C SER A 181 17.89 17.30 -36.87
N ALA A 182 18.20 16.93 -35.63
CA ALA A 182 19.56 16.74 -35.15
C ALA A 182 20.30 15.62 -35.91
N CYS A 183 19.62 14.53 -36.24
CA CYS A 183 20.15 13.43 -37.04
C CYS A 183 20.50 13.91 -38.47
N ILE A 184 19.60 14.65 -39.12
CA ILE A 184 19.83 15.24 -40.44
C ILE A 184 21.04 16.18 -40.40
N HIS A 185 21.13 17.06 -39.40
CA HIS A 185 22.27 17.98 -39.26
C HIS A 185 23.60 17.27 -38.96
N ALA A 186 23.58 16.14 -38.25
CA ALA A 186 24.78 15.36 -37.96
C ALA A 186 25.28 14.55 -39.18
N MET A 187 24.42 14.27 -40.17
CA MET A 187 24.75 13.51 -41.38
C MET A 187 24.39 14.30 -42.66
N PRO A 188 25.05 15.45 -42.93
CA PRO A 188 24.69 16.36 -44.02
C PRO A 188 24.92 15.78 -45.43
N ASN A 189 25.62 14.66 -45.54
CA ASN A 189 25.92 13.94 -46.79
C ASN A 189 25.02 12.73 -47.04
N LEU A 190 24.20 12.32 -46.06
CA LEU A 190 23.26 11.20 -46.18
C LEU A 190 21.92 11.62 -46.80
N PHE A 191 21.53 12.88 -46.61
CA PHE A 191 20.41 13.53 -47.27
C PHE A 191 20.93 14.76 -48.02
N PRO A 192 21.30 14.65 -49.31
CA PRO A 192 21.67 15.80 -50.11
C PRO A 192 20.50 16.80 -50.13
N ASP A 193 20.80 18.10 -49.97
CA ASP A 193 19.84 19.21 -50.12
C ASP A 193 19.24 19.32 -51.55
N ASP A 194 19.50 18.35 -52.43
CA ASP A 194 19.13 18.30 -53.84
C ASP A 194 17.66 17.92 -54.10
N ILE A 195 16.83 17.77 -53.06
CA ILE A 195 15.38 17.92 -53.28
C ILE A 195 15.11 19.41 -53.38
N MET A 196 15.36 19.95 -54.58
CA MET A 196 14.82 21.23 -55.02
C MET A 196 13.31 21.15 -54.88
N VAL A 197 12.76 21.55 -53.72
CA VAL A 197 11.36 21.96 -53.66
C VAL A 197 11.29 23.11 -54.65
N PRO A 198 10.63 22.94 -55.81
CA PRO A 198 10.60 24.00 -56.80
C PRO A 198 10.05 25.23 -56.07
N LYS A 199 10.82 26.31 -56.03
CA LYS A 199 10.28 27.60 -55.61
C LYS A 199 9.12 27.85 -56.56
N CYS A 200 7.88 27.57 -56.14
CA CYS A 200 6.71 27.87 -56.95
C CYS A 200 6.78 29.36 -57.27
N PRO A 201 6.98 29.76 -58.54
CA PRO A 201 7.11 31.17 -58.90
C PRO A 201 5.75 31.91 -58.83
N TYR A 202 4.70 31.29 -58.30
CA TYR A 202 3.32 31.77 -58.34
C TYR A 202 2.75 32.23 -56.99
N LYS A 203 3.58 32.67 -56.04
CA LYS A 203 3.08 33.26 -54.78
C LYS A 203 3.10 34.79 -54.68
N GLU A 204 3.56 35.50 -55.71
CA GLU A 204 3.43 36.98 -55.74
C GLU A 204 2.27 37.50 -56.60
N VAL A 205 1.59 36.67 -57.39
CA VAL A 205 0.51 37.15 -58.30
C VAL A 205 -0.92 36.96 -57.75
N CYS A 206 -1.11 36.20 -56.66
CA CYS A 206 -2.46 35.91 -56.15
C CYS A 206 -2.99 36.91 -55.09
N LEU A 207 -2.28 38.00 -54.78
CA LEU A 207 -2.79 39.08 -53.94
C LEU A 207 -3.38 40.26 -54.75
N GLY A 208 -3.39 40.19 -56.10
CA GLY A 208 -3.89 41.25 -56.97
C GLY A 208 -5.19 40.95 -57.74
N LEU A 209 -5.74 39.73 -57.66
CA LEU A 209 -6.82 39.29 -58.57
C LEU A 209 -8.10 38.82 -57.84
N VAL A 210 -8.40 39.38 -56.66
CA VAL A 210 -9.71 39.22 -55.98
C VAL A 210 -10.29 40.59 -55.61
N LEU A 211 -10.05 41.61 -56.45
CA LEU A 211 -10.70 42.93 -56.30
C LEU A 211 -11.52 43.36 -57.54
N LEU A 212 -11.79 42.44 -58.48
CA LEU A 212 -12.57 42.74 -59.70
C LEU A 212 -13.67 41.69 -60.00
N CYS A 213 -14.19 41.01 -58.98
CA CYS A 213 -15.37 40.16 -59.10
C CYS A 213 -16.34 40.32 -57.92
N CYS A 214 -16.51 41.54 -57.44
CA CYS A 214 -17.74 42.00 -56.79
C CYS A 214 -18.01 43.40 -57.34
N PHE A 215 -18.88 43.42 -58.35
CA PHE A 215 -19.60 44.61 -58.79
C PHE A 215 -20.50 45.11 -57.65
#